data_AF-A0A6A0GSM7-F1
#
_entry.id   AF-A0A6A0GSM7-F1
#
_cell.length_a   1.000
_cell.length_b   1.000
_cell.length_c   1.000
_cell.angle_alpha   90.00
_cell.angle_beta   90.00
_cell.angle_gamma   90.00
#
_symmetry.space_group_name_H-M   'P 1'
#
loop_
_entity.id
_entity.type
_entity.pdbx_description
1 polymer ?
#
loop_
_entity_poly.entity_id
_entity_poly.type
_entity_poly.pdbx_seq_one_letter_code
_entity_poly.pdbx_strand_id
1 'polypeptide(L)'
;MQHKLILVLLIVYLHTSRSAINRFVGINIEQITGQNFESFQFVFGELVWKILDGENLLLVLDPALRLNESVSGVIDRTLANASTPRSLLYWDAYNNDKYIPREFIRGGFMGVVLLFQNDPYEFFIQLASSWIWNPEFLVLFSLNGKLDHETITKYDVVQRSQFIILIKPSVSNDLFVVYNVRHRNFHYTDVNGNDLVLVGKWNSEAFQHKFKRSRKKIDCFRGAKIDLATYCSDFPFTYPGPNNTCPGFAFDILDILAAKFNFTHTWQDIPVDGKWGSKENGSWTGMFADLAYHNKSFIINNIELTWDRAAEFDSTYPYFSEGFSFMLKIPDPLPKWRGLLYPFTTGVWISIVITAIVVVALFRIAMSFMQPLTPHRKGFMQLVGSLVNQGYSYEVHGAWMHVWMLPWWFMCYVLCLAYTCNMVAFLTIVVPTKRIETIDELADSNLRVAIKDYGNYVPDALRESTDRSLAKIGARLELFGFDEEELFVQKKVAKEGRYAVINGESFNYYVRDLHGVTTQTYFMSEVLYPTPIVYYLPINTPQTELLSENLQHLVAAGLIRKLYKKHMLKEIPPDKEDSKQALELLTARRAQQGKNTFNFENLFVA
;
A
#
# COMPACT_ATOMS: atom_id res chain seq x y z
N MET A 1 -11.49 17.25 -45.12
CA MET A 1 -11.66 18.71 -44.96
C MET A 1 -13.11 19.06 -45.29
N GLN A 2 -13.71 20.05 -44.61
CA GLN A 2 -15.08 20.61 -44.77
C GLN A 2 -16.29 20.05 -43.98
N HIS A 3 -16.24 18.91 -43.27
CA HIS A 3 -17.40 18.47 -42.44
C HIS A 3 -17.25 18.62 -40.92
N LYS A 4 -16.09 19.03 -40.39
CA LYS A 4 -15.88 19.28 -38.94
C LYS A 4 -15.95 20.76 -38.54
N LEU A 5 -16.12 21.67 -39.51
CA LEU A 5 -16.10 23.12 -39.28
C LEU A 5 -17.49 23.72 -38.99
N ILE A 6 -18.57 22.94 -39.12
CA ILE A 6 -19.96 23.42 -39.00
C ILE A 6 -20.58 23.13 -37.62
N LEU A 7 -19.98 22.24 -36.81
CA LEU A 7 -20.55 21.90 -35.49
C LEU A 7 -20.17 22.89 -34.37
N VAL A 8 -19.09 23.66 -34.54
CA VAL A 8 -18.64 24.67 -33.56
C VAL A 8 -19.35 26.03 -33.75
N LEU A 9 -19.90 26.27 -34.94
CA LEU A 9 -20.71 27.47 -35.23
C LEU A 9 -22.16 27.36 -34.74
N LEU A 10 -22.58 26.20 -34.21
CA LEU A 10 -23.96 25.92 -33.78
C LEU A 10 -24.20 26.11 -32.27
N ILE A 11 -23.18 26.51 -31.50
CA ILE A 11 -23.35 26.94 -30.09
C ILE A 11 -23.52 28.48 -29.99
N VAL A 12 -23.31 29.21 -31.08
CA VAL A 12 -23.26 30.68 -31.10
C VAL A 12 -24.58 31.32 -31.54
N TYR A 13 -25.58 30.58 -32.02
CA TYR A 13 -26.85 31.18 -32.44
C TYR A 13 -27.99 30.16 -32.25
N LEU A 14 -29.09 30.59 -31.62
CA LEU A 14 -30.26 29.79 -31.18
C LEU A 14 -30.05 29.17 -29.78
N HIS A 15 -30.85 29.43 -28.76
CA HIS A 15 -32.12 30.13 -28.76
C HIS A 15 -32.43 30.52 -27.31
N THR A 16 -32.67 31.83 -27.15
CA THR A 16 -33.71 32.42 -26.31
C THR A 16 -34.45 31.44 -25.41
N SER A 17 -34.16 31.54 -24.12
CA SER A 17 -35.23 31.46 -23.14
C SER A 17 -34.94 32.39 -21.99
N ARG A 18 -35.72 33.47 -21.93
CA ARG A 18 -35.99 34.30 -20.77
C ARG A 18 -36.49 33.49 -19.54
N SER A 19 -36.48 32.15 -19.55
CA SER A 19 -37.03 31.31 -18.48
C SER A 19 -36.02 30.82 -17.42
N ALA A 20 -34.73 31.12 -17.54
CA ALA A 20 -33.75 30.81 -16.47
C ALA A 20 -33.52 31.98 -15.49
N ILE A 21 -34.29 33.07 -15.62
CA ILE A 21 -34.12 34.32 -14.87
C ILE A 21 -34.66 34.22 -13.43
N ASN A 22 -35.41 33.17 -13.08
CA ASN A 22 -36.19 33.14 -11.84
C ASN A 22 -35.59 32.35 -10.67
N ARG A 23 -34.28 32.01 -10.66
CA ARG A 23 -33.69 31.30 -9.50
C ARG A 23 -32.39 31.85 -8.91
N PHE A 24 -31.85 32.96 -9.41
CA PHE A 24 -30.83 33.73 -8.70
C PHE A 24 -31.45 35.03 -8.19
N VAL A 25 -32.15 34.93 -7.06
CA VAL A 25 -32.78 36.07 -6.38
C VAL A 25 -31.68 36.90 -5.74
N GLY A 26 -31.44 38.11 -6.26
CA GLY A 26 -30.55 39.11 -5.67
C GLY A 26 -29.27 39.43 -6.44
N ILE A 27 -29.29 39.44 -7.77
CA ILE A 27 -28.15 39.94 -8.56
C ILE A 27 -28.07 41.47 -8.39
N ASN A 28 -27.16 41.93 -7.54
CA ASN A 28 -26.87 43.35 -7.39
C ASN A 28 -25.94 43.76 -8.53
N ILE A 29 -26.51 44.35 -9.59
CA ILE A 29 -25.73 44.86 -10.71
C ILE A 29 -25.13 46.21 -10.30
N GLU A 30 -24.02 46.19 -9.54
CA GLU A 30 -23.21 47.41 -9.40
C GLU A 30 -22.51 47.66 -10.74
N GLN A 31 -22.78 48.82 -11.37
CA GLN A 31 -22.01 49.23 -12.55
C GLN A 31 -20.57 49.53 -12.13
N ILE A 32 -19.60 48.84 -12.73
CA ILE A 32 -18.18 49.16 -12.58
C ILE A 32 -17.94 50.48 -13.31
N THR A 33 -17.84 51.60 -12.58
CA THR A 33 -17.72 52.93 -13.16
C THR A 33 -16.27 53.41 -13.26
N GLY A 34 -15.93 54.11 -14.35
CA GLY A 34 -14.75 54.98 -14.47
C GLY A 34 -13.40 54.24 -14.50
N GLN A 35 -12.42 54.76 -13.73
CA GLN A 35 -11.04 54.27 -13.67
C GLN A 35 -10.93 52.79 -13.23
N ASN A 36 -11.87 52.27 -12.43
CA ASN A 36 -11.91 50.85 -12.06
C ASN A 36 -12.12 49.90 -13.26
N PHE A 37 -12.86 50.34 -14.28
CA PHE A 37 -13.08 49.55 -15.49
C PHE A 37 -11.83 49.50 -16.39
N GLU A 38 -11.12 50.62 -16.53
CA GLU A 38 -9.85 50.67 -17.27
C GLU A 38 -8.77 49.85 -16.56
N SER A 39 -8.68 49.94 -15.23
CA SER A 39 -7.80 49.11 -14.42
C SER A 39 -8.14 47.63 -14.56
N PHE A 40 -9.42 47.26 -14.58
CA PHE A 40 -9.85 45.87 -14.80
C PHE A 40 -9.41 45.38 -16.19
N GLN A 41 -9.69 46.13 -17.24
CA GLN A 41 -9.31 45.78 -18.61
C GLN A 41 -7.80 45.56 -18.73
N PHE A 42 -7.00 46.43 -18.09
CA PHE A 42 -5.55 46.30 -18.06
C PHE A 42 -5.08 45.06 -17.29
N VAL A 43 -5.54 44.88 -16.04
CA VAL A 43 -5.12 43.78 -15.17
C VAL A 43 -5.54 42.42 -15.71
N PHE A 44 -6.80 42.29 -16.15
CA PHE A 44 -7.32 41.05 -16.72
C PHE A 44 -6.64 40.70 -18.05
N GLY A 45 -6.45 41.70 -18.93
CA GLY A 45 -5.70 41.53 -20.18
C GLY A 45 -4.27 41.04 -19.95
N GLU A 46 -3.52 41.67 -19.05
CA GLU A 46 -2.15 41.27 -18.73
C GLU A 46 -2.06 39.89 -18.08
N LEU A 47 -2.96 39.57 -17.14
CA LEU A 47 -3.05 38.24 -16.51
C LEU A 47 -3.20 37.14 -17.56
N VAL A 48 -4.12 37.37 -18.50
CA VAL A 48 -4.53 36.39 -19.49
C VAL A 48 -3.58 36.32 -20.69
N TRP A 49 -2.96 37.43 -21.10
CA TRP A 49 -2.08 37.49 -22.28
C TRP A 49 -0.59 37.34 -21.99
N LYS A 50 -0.10 37.71 -20.80
CA LYS A 50 1.34 37.67 -20.49
C LYS A 50 1.71 36.64 -19.44
N ILE A 51 0.85 36.44 -18.44
CA ILE A 51 1.18 35.59 -17.31
C ILE A 51 0.75 34.14 -17.58
N LEU A 52 -0.46 33.95 -18.12
CA LEU A 52 -1.05 32.64 -18.39
C LEU A 52 -0.95 32.22 -19.87
N ASP A 53 -0.04 32.86 -20.62
CA ASP A 53 0.22 32.53 -22.02
C ASP A 53 0.96 31.19 -22.12
N GLY A 54 0.45 30.27 -22.95
CA GLY A 54 0.97 28.91 -23.08
C GLY A 54 0.33 27.84 -22.18
N GLU A 55 -0.62 28.20 -21.30
CA GLU A 55 -1.25 27.25 -20.37
C GLU A 55 -2.67 26.84 -20.75
N ASN A 56 -3.06 25.62 -20.36
CA ASN A 56 -4.46 25.18 -20.44
C ASN A 56 -5.24 25.88 -19.34
N LEU A 57 -6.16 26.75 -19.74
CA LEU A 57 -6.83 27.66 -18.81
C LEU A 57 -8.35 27.52 -18.88
N LEU A 58 -8.96 27.41 -17.71
CA LEU A 58 -10.40 27.40 -17.52
C LEU A 58 -10.83 28.74 -16.90
N LEU A 59 -11.61 29.51 -17.65
CA LEU A 59 -12.23 30.74 -17.16
C LEU A 59 -13.63 30.42 -16.66
N VAL A 60 -13.84 30.60 -15.36
CA VAL A 60 -15.14 30.50 -14.73
C VAL A 60 -15.64 31.90 -14.42
N LEU A 61 -16.80 32.25 -14.95
CA LEU A 61 -17.37 33.59 -14.86
C LEU A 61 -18.66 33.61 -14.07
N ASP A 62 -18.86 34.70 -13.32
CA ASP A 62 -20.14 35.05 -12.73
C ASP A 62 -21.17 35.40 -13.84
N PRO A 63 -22.36 34.78 -13.85
CA PRO A 63 -23.48 35.06 -14.75
C PRO A 63 -23.87 36.53 -14.80
N ALA A 64 -23.70 37.27 -13.71
CA ALA A 64 -23.97 38.71 -13.67
C ALA A 64 -23.10 39.49 -14.67
N LEU A 65 -21.90 38.98 -14.99
CA LEU A 65 -20.99 39.61 -15.95
C LEU A 65 -21.48 39.49 -17.39
N ARG A 66 -22.34 38.52 -17.69
CA ARG A 66 -23.00 38.38 -18.99
C ARG A 66 -24.00 39.51 -19.25
N LEU A 67 -24.60 40.05 -18.20
CA LEU A 67 -25.58 41.13 -18.27
C LEU A 67 -24.93 42.51 -18.38
N ASN A 68 -23.62 42.59 -18.13
CA ASN A 68 -22.85 43.83 -18.21
C ASN A 68 -22.09 43.91 -19.55
N GLU A 69 -22.68 44.60 -20.54
CA GLU A 69 -22.14 44.67 -21.91
C GLU A 69 -20.70 45.18 -21.99
N SER A 70 -20.30 46.09 -21.10
CA SER A 70 -18.94 46.64 -21.08
C SER A 70 -17.91 45.58 -20.66
N VAL A 71 -18.20 44.84 -19.59
CA VAL A 71 -17.31 43.79 -19.05
C VAL A 71 -17.29 42.59 -19.98
N SER A 72 -18.45 42.13 -20.48
CA SER A 72 -18.53 41.07 -21.48
C SER A 72 -17.71 41.41 -22.72
N GLY A 73 -17.83 42.63 -23.24
CA GLY A 73 -17.06 43.08 -24.40
C GLY A 73 -15.54 43.17 -24.17
N VAL A 74 -15.08 43.38 -22.93
CA VAL A 74 -13.65 43.28 -22.56
C VAL A 74 -13.21 41.82 -22.51
N ILE A 75 -14.01 40.94 -21.90
CA ILE A 75 -13.72 39.50 -21.83
C ILE A 75 -13.61 38.91 -23.24
N ASP A 76 -14.57 39.17 -24.11
CA ASP A 76 -14.59 38.65 -25.49
C ASP A 76 -13.40 39.15 -26.31
N ARG A 77 -13.04 40.44 -26.20
CA ARG A 77 -11.84 41.01 -26.85
C ARG A 77 -10.56 40.42 -26.30
N THR A 78 -10.49 40.21 -24.99
CA THR A 78 -9.33 39.60 -24.33
C THR A 78 -9.16 38.15 -24.76
N LEU A 79 -10.27 37.41 -24.90
CA LEU A 79 -10.26 36.03 -25.38
C LEU A 79 -9.91 35.92 -26.87
N ALA A 80 -10.43 36.82 -27.72
CA ALA A 80 -10.15 36.80 -29.16
C ALA A 80 -8.67 37.03 -29.50
N ASN A 81 -7.96 37.80 -28.68
CA ASN A 81 -6.55 38.14 -28.89
C ASN A 81 -5.57 37.12 -28.30
N ALA A 82 -6.06 36.04 -27.70
CA ALA A 82 -5.22 35.08 -27.01
C ALA A 82 -4.78 33.90 -27.87
N SER A 83 -3.58 33.39 -27.58
CA SER A 83 -2.91 32.37 -28.40
C SER A 83 -3.30 30.91 -28.04
N THR A 84 -3.81 30.65 -26.83
CA THR A 84 -4.00 29.28 -26.29
C THR A 84 -5.45 28.77 -26.30
N PRO A 85 -5.66 27.44 -26.37
CA PRO A 85 -6.98 26.83 -26.23
C PRO A 85 -7.52 27.07 -24.81
N ARG A 86 -8.71 27.65 -24.70
CA ARG A 86 -9.34 28.03 -23.43
C ARG A 86 -10.79 27.61 -23.41
N SER A 87 -11.22 27.12 -22.25
CA SER A 87 -12.62 26.83 -22.00
C SER A 87 -13.23 27.96 -21.18
N LEU A 88 -14.32 28.53 -21.67
CA LEU A 88 -15.08 29.57 -20.99
C LEU A 88 -16.36 28.94 -20.43
N LEU A 89 -16.58 29.08 -19.13
CA LEU A 89 -17.79 28.59 -18.46
C LEU A 89 -18.38 29.69 -17.60
N TYR A 90 -19.70 29.88 -17.68
CA TYR A 90 -20.45 30.64 -16.67
C TYR A 90 -20.98 29.67 -15.63
N TRP A 91 -20.94 30.03 -14.35
CA TRP A 91 -21.29 29.06 -13.29
C TRP A 91 -22.79 28.74 -13.22
N ASP A 92 -23.69 29.54 -13.82
CA ASP A 92 -25.13 29.23 -13.93
C ASP A 92 -25.44 28.14 -14.96
N ALA A 93 -24.51 27.88 -15.89
CA ALA A 93 -24.60 26.76 -16.82
C ALA A 93 -24.46 25.41 -16.11
N TYR A 94 -24.07 25.40 -14.83
CA TYR A 94 -24.04 24.24 -13.95
C TYR A 94 -25.47 23.89 -13.50
N ASN A 95 -26.24 23.30 -14.41
CA ASN A 95 -27.60 22.82 -14.12
C ASN A 95 -27.64 21.30 -14.31
N ASN A 96 -27.78 20.58 -13.19
CA ASN A 96 -28.03 19.15 -12.90
C ASN A 96 -27.67 17.99 -13.86
N ASP A 97 -27.31 18.18 -15.13
CA ASP A 97 -27.07 17.07 -16.08
C ASP A 97 -25.88 17.29 -17.04
N LYS A 98 -25.14 18.39 -16.90
CA LYS A 98 -23.93 18.65 -17.70
C LYS A 98 -22.69 18.60 -16.82
N TYR A 99 -22.19 17.39 -16.63
CA TYR A 99 -20.86 17.14 -16.08
C TYR A 99 -19.85 18.04 -16.78
N ILE A 100 -19.06 18.81 -16.01
CA ILE A 100 -17.77 19.28 -16.52
C ILE A 100 -17.05 18.00 -17.00
N PRO A 101 -16.60 17.91 -18.26
CA PRO A 101 -15.96 16.69 -18.75
C PRO A 101 -14.81 16.34 -17.79
N ARG A 102 -14.72 15.07 -17.39
CA ARG A 102 -13.76 14.60 -16.36
C ARG A 102 -12.31 15.07 -16.62
N GLU A 103 -12.00 15.30 -17.89
CA GLU A 103 -10.75 15.85 -18.41
C GLU A 103 -10.38 17.24 -17.86
N PHE A 104 -11.34 18.05 -17.39
CA PHE A 104 -11.10 19.42 -16.92
C PHE A 104 -10.96 19.58 -15.40
N ILE A 105 -11.16 18.52 -14.63
CA ILE A 105 -11.33 18.64 -13.18
C ILE A 105 -10.22 17.91 -12.38
N ARG A 106 -9.56 16.91 -12.98
CA ARG A 106 -8.37 16.26 -12.39
C ARG A 106 -7.22 16.29 -13.40
N GLY A 107 -6.18 17.07 -13.14
CA GLY A 107 -4.97 17.08 -13.97
C GLY A 107 -4.00 18.20 -13.60
N GLY A 108 -2.74 17.84 -13.38
CA GLY A 108 -1.66 18.75 -12.94
C GLY A 108 -1.18 19.75 -14.00
N PHE A 109 -2.08 20.27 -14.85
CA PHE A 109 -1.73 21.26 -15.87
C PHE A 109 -2.87 22.25 -16.20
N MET A 110 -3.85 22.46 -15.31
CA MET A 110 -4.95 23.42 -15.55
C MET A 110 -4.96 24.55 -14.53
N GLY A 111 -4.79 25.78 -15.02
CA GLY A 111 -5.02 27.00 -14.26
C GLY A 111 -6.49 27.40 -14.34
N VAL A 112 -7.13 27.62 -13.19
CA VAL A 112 -8.51 28.11 -13.11
C VAL A 112 -8.50 29.58 -12.71
N VAL A 113 -9.18 30.41 -13.49
CA VAL A 113 -9.43 31.81 -13.15
C VAL A 113 -10.93 31.99 -12.92
N LEU A 114 -11.31 32.23 -11.66
CA LEU A 114 -12.67 32.52 -11.25
C LEU A 114 -12.86 34.04 -11.18
N LEU A 115 -13.60 34.61 -12.13
CA LEU A 115 -13.94 36.03 -12.15
C LEU A 115 -15.36 36.21 -11.59
N PHE A 116 -15.48 36.93 -10.48
CA PHE A 116 -16.75 37.10 -9.79
C PHE A 116 -17.01 38.54 -9.33
N GLN A 117 -18.30 38.90 -9.32
CA GLN A 117 -18.80 40.17 -8.78
C GLN A 117 -19.71 39.93 -7.57
N ASN A 118 -20.47 38.84 -7.58
CA ASN A 118 -21.28 38.36 -6.47
C ASN A 118 -20.56 37.27 -5.69
N ASP A 119 -21.09 36.92 -4.52
CA ASP A 119 -20.58 35.82 -3.71
C ASP A 119 -20.69 34.47 -4.46
N PRO A 120 -19.57 33.77 -4.74
CA PRO A 120 -19.57 32.47 -5.42
C PRO A 120 -20.04 31.29 -4.54
N TYR A 121 -20.58 31.55 -3.35
CA TYR A 121 -21.00 30.52 -2.39
C TYR A 121 -21.80 29.35 -3.01
N GLU A 122 -22.85 29.64 -3.79
CA GLU A 122 -23.69 28.62 -4.44
C GLU A 122 -22.89 27.73 -5.40
N PHE A 123 -21.96 28.31 -6.16
CA PHE A 123 -21.08 27.56 -7.05
C PHE A 123 -20.13 26.65 -6.27
N PHE A 124 -19.56 27.13 -5.16
CA PHE A 124 -18.70 26.32 -4.32
C PHE A 124 -19.44 25.19 -3.61
N ILE A 125 -20.68 25.37 -3.16
CA ILE A 125 -21.48 24.27 -2.59
C ILE A 125 -21.74 23.18 -3.64
N GLN A 126 -22.13 23.59 -4.85
CA GLN A 126 -22.36 22.64 -5.95
C GLN A 126 -21.09 21.89 -6.31
N LEU A 127 -19.93 22.55 -6.32
CA LEU A 127 -18.63 21.90 -6.51
C LEU A 127 -18.22 21.03 -5.32
N ALA A 128 -18.57 21.39 -4.09
CA ALA A 128 -18.24 20.60 -2.90
C ALA A 128 -18.87 19.20 -2.97
N SER A 129 -20.05 19.08 -3.58
CA SER A 129 -20.69 17.80 -3.88
C SER A 129 -19.95 16.97 -4.94
N SER A 130 -19.15 17.60 -5.78
CA SER A 130 -18.34 16.94 -6.79
C SER A 130 -16.94 16.61 -6.24
N TRP A 131 -16.63 15.33 -6.12
CA TRP A 131 -15.30 14.84 -5.69
C TRP A 131 -14.17 15.11 -6.69
N ILE A 132 -14.43 15.91 -7.73
CA ILE A 132 -13.54 16.01 -8.87
C ILE A 132 -12.78 17.35 -8.88
N TRP A 133 -13.25 18.41 -8.19
CA TRP A 133 -12.60 19.74 -8.17
C TRP A 133 -11.28 19.78 -7.41
N ASN A 134 -10.15 19.77 -8.14
CA ASN A 134 -8.81 19.95 -7.58
C ASN A 134 -7.85 20.62 -8.59
N PRO A 135 -7.97 21.93 -8.84
CA PRO A 135 -7.05 22.64 -9.72
C PRO A 135 -5.68 22.83 -9.06
N GLU A 136 -4.60 22.68 -9.82
CA GLU A 136 -3.23 22.97 -9.35
C GLU A 136 -3.13 24.46 -8.95
N PHE A 137 -3.72 25.33 -9.76
CA PHE A 137 -3.62 26.77 -9.61
C PHE A 137 -4.99 27.45 -9.73
N LEU A 138 -5.39 28.17 -8.68
CA LEU A 138 -6.66 28.90 -8.61
C LEU A 138 -6.43 30.40 -8.42
N VAL A 139 -6.92 31.21 -9.36
CA VAL A 139 -6.99 32.67 -9.24
C VAL A 139 -8.43 33.07 -8.94
N LEU A 140 -8.62 33.65 -7.76
CA LEU A 140 -9.85 34.30 -7.36
C LEU A 140 -9.75 35.78 -7.77
N PHE A 141 -10.49 36.19 -8.79
CA PHE A 141 -10.53 37.57 -9.26
C PHE A 141 -11.87 38.19 -8.88
N SER A 142 -11.87 39.04 -7.87
CA SER A 142 -13.07 39.77 -7.44
C SER A 142 -13.13 41.15 -8.08
N LEU A 143 -14.29 41.51 -8.64
CA LEU A 143 -14.58 42.86 -9.13
C LEU A 143 -15.23 43.75 -8.07
N ASN A 144 -15.80 43.14 -7.03
CA ASN A 144 -16.42 43.85 -5.92
C ASN A 144 -15.48 43.90 -4.71
N GLY A 145 -15.15 45.10 -4.22
CA GLY A 145 -14.29 45.31 -3.06
C GLY A 145 -14.99 45.17 -1.72
N LYS A 146 -16.34 45.19 -1.70
CA LYS A 146 -17.17 45.13 -0.49
C LYS A 146 -17.48 43.71 -0.03
N LEU A 147 -17.15 42.69 -0.83
CA LEU A 147 -17.34 41.29 -0.47
C LEU A 147 -16.40 40.88 0.67
N ASP A 148 -16.84 39.93 1.49
CA ASP A 148 -15.99 39.29 2.49
C ASP A 148 -15.09 38.23 1.84
N HIS A 149 -13.97 38.69 1.27
CA HIS A 149 -13.01 37.80 0.61
C HIS A 149 -12.36 36.80 1.58
N GLU A 150 -12.32 37.07 2.88
CA GLU A 150 -11.73 36.13 3.83
C GLU A 150 -12.58 34.87 3.94
N THR A 151 -13.89 35.01 4.05
CA THR A 151 -14.82 33.87 4.09
C THR A 151 -14.79 33.09 2.78
N ILE A 152 -14.72 33.76 1.64
CA ILE A 152 -14.59 33.13 0.32
C ILE A 152 -13.32 32.27 0.23
N THR A 153 -12.20 32.76 0.75
CA THR A 153 -10.94 32.00 0.72
C THR A 153 -10.94 30.80 1.66
N LYS A 154 -11.83 30.76 2.66
CA LYS A 154 -11.90 29.68 3.66
C LYS A 154 -12.73 28.47 3.20
N TYR A 155 -13.44 28.54 2.08
CA TYR A 155 -14.18 27.39 1.58
C TYR A 155 -13.27 26.21 1.24
N ASP A 156 -13.67 25.00 1.64
CA ASP A 156 -12.89 23.79 1.43
C ASP A 156 -12.49 23.59 -0.03
N VAL A 157 -13.40 23.90 -0.97
CA VAL A 157 -13.21 23.80 -2.43
C VAL A 157 -12.08 24.70 -2.96
N VAL A 158 -11.89 25.86 -2.33
CA VAL A 158 -10.77 26.77 -2.65
C VAL A 158 -9.48 26.22 -2.08
N GLN A 159 -9.51 25.78 -0.81
CA GLN A 159 -8.38 25.26 -0.04
C GLN A 159 -7.78 23.97 -0.61
N ARG A 160 -8.52 23.25 -1.48
CA ARG A 160 -8.03 22.08 -2.24
C ARG A 160 -6.85 22.41 -3.15
N SER A 161 -6.82 23.62 -3.68
CA SER A 161 -5.88 24.01 -4.74
C SER A 161 -4.48 24.19 -4.17
N GLN A 162 -3.44 23.75 -4.88
CA GLN A 162 -2.06 23.87 -4.41
C GLN A 162 -1.61 25.32 -4.28
N PHE A 163 -2.03 26.15 -5.22
CA PHE A 163 -1.69 27.56 -5.27
C PHE A 163 -2.95 28.41 -5.42
N ILE A 164 -3.15 29.32 -4.47
CA ILE A 164 -4.36 30.15 -4.41
C ILE A 164 -3.93 31.62 -4.37
N ILE A 165 -4.36 32.37 -5.39
CA ILE A 165 -4.12 33.81 -5.47
C ILE A 165 -5.45 34.54 -5.48
N LEU A 166 -5.58 35.56 -4.64
CA LEU A 166 -6.72 36.46 -4.62
C LEU A 166 -6.31 37.83 -5.20
N ILE A 167 -7.06 38.29 -6.19
CA ILE A 167 -6.94 39.62 -6.79
C ILE A 167 -8.23 40.36 -6.48
N LYS A 168 -8.14 41.50 -5.79
CA LYS A 168 -9.30 42.32 -5.43
C LYS A 168 -9.01 43.82 -5.58
N PRO A 169 -10.02 44.67 -5.81
CA PRO A 169 -9.84 46.12 -5.86
C PRO A 169 -9.41 46.67 -4.49
N SER A 170 -8.57 47.70 -4.50
CA SER A 170 -8.17 48.40 -3.26
C SER A 170 -9.29 49.30 -2.73
N VAL A 171 -9.35 49.46 -1.41
CA VAL A 171 -10.32 50.34 -0.73
C VAL A 171 -9.95 51.83 -0.88
N SER A 172 -8.69 52.15 -1.20
CA SER A 172 -8.18 53.53 -1.15
C SER A 172 -7.74 54.14 -2.49
N ASN A 173 -7.96 53.47 -3.64
CA ASN A 173 -7.87 53.99 -5.02
C ASN A 173 -8.08 52.84 -6.04
N ASP A 174 -8.31 53.16 -7.31
CA ASP A 174 -8.70 52.26 -8.43
C ASP A 174 -7.60 51.27 -8.91
N LEU A 175 -6.81 50.69 -8.01
CA LEU A 175 -5.75 49.72 -8.33
C LEU A 175 -6.04 48.35 -7.68
N PHE A 176 -5.89 47.28 -8.46
CA PHE A 176 -6.00 45.91 -7.96
C PHE A 176 -4.81 45.52 -7.09
N VAL A 177 -5.10 44.79 -6.03
CA VAL A 177 -4.15 44.30 -5.04
C VAL A 177 -4.13 42.78 -5.07
N VAL A 178 -2.93 42.22 -4.97
CA VAL A 178 -2.69 40.77 -5.00
C VAL A 178 -2.43 40.26 -3.58
N TYR A 179 -3.13 39.19 -3.24
CA TYR A 179 -2.95 38.44 -2.00
C TYR A 179 -2.61 36.99 -2.31
N ASN A 180 -1.67 36.44 -1.55
CA ASN A 180 -1.44 35.00 -1.51
C ASN A 180 -2.30 34.43 -0.38
N VAL A 181 -3.12 33.43 -0.67
CA VAL A 181 -4.03 32.82 0.30
C VAL A 181 -3.31 31.68 0.99
N ARG A 182 -3.35 31.66 2.32
CA ARG A 182 -2.76 30.58 3.13
C ARG A 182 -3.70 29.39 3.22
N HIS A 183 -3.12 28.19 3.21
CA HIS A 183 -3.84 26.95 3.48
C HIS A 183 -4.15 26.78 4.96
N ARG A 184 -5.37 26.40 5.33
CA ARG A 184 -5.81 26.21 6.73
C ARG A 184 -5.77 24.76 7.23
N ASN A 185 -5.33 23.81 6.39
CA ASN A 185 -5.38 22.39 6.71
C ASN A 185 -4.53 22.00 7.95
N PHE A 186 -3.61 22.86 8.39
CA PHE A 186 -2.79 22.63 9.57
C PHE A 186 -2.87 23.79 10.57
N HIS A 187 -2.72 23.48 11.85
CA HIS A 187 -2.60 24.49 12.89
C HIS A 187 -1.19 25.09 12.88
N TYR A 188 -1.10 26.38 12.57
CA TYR A 188 0.17 27.11 12.60
C TYR A 188 0.39 27.74 13.98
N THR A 189 1.64 27.75 14.42
CA THR A 189 2.05 28.36 15.70
C THR A 189 1.95 29.89 15.67
N ASP A 190 1.93 30.49 14.48
CA ASP A 190 1.74 31.93 14.28
C ASP A 190 0.24 32.28 14.13
N VAL A 191 -0.47 32.30 15.25
CA VAL A 191 -1.92 32.57 15.35
C VAL A 191 -2.29 34.01 14.93
N ASN A 192 -1.29 34.90 14.76
CA ASN A 192 -1.49 36.31 14.41
C ASN A 192 -1.36 36.61 12.92
N GLY A 193 -1.12 35.62 12.07
CA GLY A 193 -0.98 35.83 10.63
C GLY A 193 -2.34 35.88 9.94
N ASN A 194 -2.67 37.02 9.32
CA ASN A 194 -3.81 37.09 8.40
C ASN A 194 -3.74 35.97 7.35
N ASP A 195 -4.87 35.28 7.11
CA ASP A 195 -5.01 34.23 6.10
C ASP A 195 -4.64 34.75 4.69
N LEU A 196 -4.79 36.07 4.49
CA LEU A 196 -4.41 36.80 3.29
C LEU A 196 -3.07 37.50 3.48
N VAL A 197 -2.04 37.02 2.78
CA VAL A 197 -0.73 37.67 2.75
C VAL A 197 -0.69 38.67 1.61
N LEU A 198 -0.61 39.96 1.95
CA LEU A 198 -0.48 41.03 0.96
C LEU A 198 0.84 40.86 0.18
N VAL A 199 0.73 40.62 -1.13
CA VAL A 199 1.88 40.50 -2.03
C VAL A 199 2.32 41.88 -2.55
N GLY A 200 1.36 42.77 -2.75
CA GLY A 200 1.54 44.13 -3.24
C GLY A 200 0.48 44.56 -4.24
N LYS A 201 0.66 45.76 -4.82
CA LYS A 201 -0.16 46.24 -5.94
C LYS A 201 0.13 45.43 -7.21
N TRP A 202 -0.85 45.32 -8.11
CA TRP A 202 -0.67 44.64 -9.39
C TRP A 202 0.50 45.24 -10.19
N ASN A 203 1.44 44.39 -10.57
CA ASN A 203 2.55 44.71 -11.47
C ASN A 203 2.85 43.42 -12.25
N SER A 204 2.73 43.45 -13.58
CA SER A 204 2.80 42.24 -14.41
C SER A 204 4.16 41.57 -14.38
N GLU A 205 5.28 42.31 -14.40
CA GLU A 205 6.64 41.73 -14.33
C GLU A 205 6.91 41.12 -12.96
N ALA A 206 6.58 41.85 -11.89
CA ALA A 206 6.76 41.38 -10.52
C ALA A 206 5.86 40.17 -10.24
N PHE A 207 4.63 40.18 -10.76
CA PHE A 207 3.70 39.06 -10.65
C PHE A 207 4.20 37.87 -11.46
N GLN A 208 4.65 38.02 -12.71
CA GLN A 208 5.15 36.90 -13.51
C GLN A 208 6.36 36.22 -12.83
N HIS A 209 7.28 37.01 -12.26
CA HIS A 209 8.42 36.48 -11.51
C HIS A 209 7.98 35.80 -10.21
N LYS A 210 7.08 36.41 -9.42
CA LYS A 210 6.54 35.81 -8.19
C LYS A 210 5.69 34.57 -8.48
N PHE A 211 4.86 34.60 -9.51
CA PHE A 211 4.00 33.52 -9.99
C PHE A 211 4.81 32.28 -10.37
N LYS A 212 5.84 32.45 -11.21
CA LYS A 212 6.77 31.35 -11.56
C LYS A 212 7.53 30.82 -10.34
N ARG A 213 7.82 31.68 -9.35
CA ARG A 213 8.48 31.29 -8.11
C ARG A 213 7.54 30.56 -7.15
N SER A 214 6.29 31.02 -7.01
CA SER A 214 5.27 30.41 -6.17
C SER A 214 5.00 28.98 -6.64
N ARG A 215 4.84 28.75 -7.95
CA ARG A 215 4.72 27.39 -8.51
C ARG A 215 5.87 26.45 -8.17
N LYS A 216 7.08 26.97 -8.01
CA LYS A 216 8.27 26.16 -7.68
C LYS A 216 8.42 25.89 -6.19
N LYS A 217 7.65 26.56 -5.34
CA LYS A 217 7.80 26.47 -3.89
C LYS A 217 6.42 26.46 -3.26
N ILE A 218 5.83 25.27 -3.16
CA ILE A 218 4.72 25.02 -2.23
C ILE A 218 5.18 25.54 -0.86
N ASP A 219 4.29 26.22 -0.15
CA ASP A 219 4.58 26.72 1.18
C ASP A 219 4.94 25.54 2.10
N CYS A 220 6.25 25.33 2.30
CA CYS A 220 6.76 24.38 3.28
C CYS A 220 6.10 24.73 4.61
N PHE A 221 5.39 23.77 5.23
CA PHE A 221 4.57 23.77 6.46
C PHE A 221 4.78 24.86 7.56
N ARG A 222 5.76 25.77 7.47
CA ARG A 222 5.86 27.09 8.12
C ARG A 222 5.78 27.03 9.63
N GLY A 223 6.40 26.03 10.24
CA GLY A 223 6.34 25.81 11.69
C GLY A 223 4.97 25.33 12.15
N ALA A 224 4.18 24.69 11.27
CA ALA A 224 2.93 24.06 11.64
C ALA A 224 3.17 23.03 12.75
N LYS A 225 2.22 22.99 13.68
CA LYS A 225 2.12 21.92 14.66
C LYS A 225 1.13 20.91 14.13
N ILE A 226 1.65 19.76 13.76
CA ILE A 226 0.86 18.71 13.14
C ILE A 226 0.50 17.65 14.19
N ASP A 227 -0.79 17.36 14.34
CA ASP A 227 -1.25 16.33 15.26
C ASP A 227 -1.57 15.03 14.51
N LEU A 228 -0.89 13.95 14.89
CA LEU A 228 -0.94 12.67 14.20
C LEU A 228 -2.04 11.78 14.77
N ALA A 229 -2.74 11.11 13.86
CA ALA A 229 -3.52 9.92 14.18
C ALA A 229 -2.59 8.72 14.08
N THR A 230 -2.25 8.13 15.21
CA THR A 230 -1.28 7.04 15.32
C THR A 230 -1.72 5.98 16.32
N TYR A 231 -1.16 4.79 16.19
CA TYR A 231 -1.21 3.76 17.22
C TYR A 231 0.21 3.25 17.52
N CYS A 232 0.71 3.53 18.72
CA CYS A 232 2.08 3.22 19.14
C CYS A 232 2.30 1.73 19.48
N SER A 233 1.68 0.82 18.73
CA SER A 233 1.81 -0.64 18.91
C SER A 233 1.69 -1.34 17.56
N ASP A 234 2.56 -0.96 16.64
CA ASP A 234 2.58 -1.35 15.23
C ASP A 234 4.04 -1.55 14.77
N PHE A 235 4.67 -2.58 15.32
CA PHE A 235 6.07 -2.86 15.05
C PHE A 235 6.28 -3.29 13.58
N PRO A 236 7.33 -2.80 12.88
CA PRO A 236 8.42 -1.91 13.31
C PRO A 236 8.15 -0.43 13.01
N PHE A 237 6.96 -0.08 12.51
CA PHE A 237 6.60 1.28 12.10
C PHE A 237 6.58 2.22 13.29
N THR A 238 5.94 1.81 14.38
CA THR A 238 5.86 2.54 15.65
C THR A 238 5.71 1.54 16.80
N TYR A 239 6.50 1.66 17.86
CA TYR A 239 6.43 0.77 19.02
C TYR A 239 6.73 1.52 20.31
N PRO A 240 6.24 1.04 21.47
CA PRO A 240 6.42 1.77 22.72
C PRO A 240 7.90 1.70 23.15
N GLY A 241 8.49 2.87 23.38
CA GLY A 241 9.85 3.05 23.83
C GLY A 241 9.95 3.43 25.31
N PRO A 242 11.16 3.44 25.88
CA PRO A 242 11.38 3.88 27.26
C PRO A 242 10.95 5.35 27.44
N ASN A 243 10.50 5.71 28.64
CA ASN A 243 10.06 7.06 29.01
C ASN A 243 8.86 7.61 28.22
N ASN A 244 7.89 6.75 27.87
CA ASN A 244 6.68 7.15 27.13
C ASN A 244 7.00 7.76 25.76
N THR A 245 8.02 7.23 25.09
CA THR A 245 8.40 7.59 23.73
C THR A 245 7.78 6.61 22.74
N CYS A 246 7.57 7.05 21.50
CA CYS A 246 7.10 6.19 20.41
C CYS A 246 8.13 6.11 19.27
N PRO A 247 9.27 5.41 19.47
CA PRO A 247 10.22 5.18 18.40
C PRO A 247 9.62 4.31 17.29
N GLY A 248 10.16 4.45 16.08
CA GLY A 248 9.84 3.55 14.99
C GLY A 248 10.25 4.07 13.63
N PHE A 249 10.20 3.17 12.65
CA PHE A 249 10.55 3.46 11.27
C PHE A 249 9.72 4.62 10.67
N ALA A 250 8.44 4.73 11.01
CA ALA A 250 7.56 5.78 10.51
C ALA A 250 7.93 7.16 11.07
N PHE A 251 8.25 7.25 12.36
CA PHE A 251 8.70 8.49 13.00
C PHE A 251 10.07 8.94 12.49
N ASP A 252 11.01 8.02 12.28
CA ASP A 252 12.32 8.32 11.67
C ASP A 252 12.16 9.00 10.28
N ILE A 253 11.23 8.50 9.46
CA ILE A 253 10.90 9.14 8.17
C ILE A 253 10.29 10.52 8.42
N LEU A 254 9.36 10.60 9.36
CA LEU A 254 8.66 11.84 9.63
C LEU A 254 9.57 12.93 10.16
N ASP A 255 10.54 12.61 11.00
CA ASP A 255 11.57 13.52 11.51
C ASP A 255 12.41 14.12 10.37
N ILE A 256 12.75 13.31 9.37
CA ILE A 256 13.48 13.78 8.18
C ILE A 256 12.62 14.77 7.39
N LEU A 257 11.33 14.47 7.21
CA LEU A 257 10.39 15.37 6.53
C LEU A 257 10.15 16.65 7.35
N ALA A 258 10.04 16.53 8.67
CA ALA A 258 9.88 17.62 9.62
C ALA A 258 11.06 18.59 9.56
N ALA A 259 12.28 18.07 9.56
CA ALA A 259 13.50 18.86 9.41
C ALA A 259 13.58 19.56 8.04
N LYS A 260 13.16 18.88 6.96
CA LYS A 260 13.19 19.44 5.60
C LYS A 260 12.16 20.55 5.39
N PHE A 261 10.95 20.37 5.92
CA PHE A 261 9.83 21.26 5.69
C PHE A 261 9.52 22.21 6.84
N ASN A 262 10.30 22.13 7.92
CA ASN A 262 10.16 22.95 9.12
C ASN A 262 8.76 22.85 9.72
N PHE A 263 8.34 21.66 10.13
CA PHE A 263 7.14 21.45 10.94
C PHE A 263 7.48 20.67 12.21
N THR A 264 6.61 20.78 13.20
CA THR A 264 6.66 19.97 14.42
C THR A 264 5.47 19.03 14.44
N HIS A 265 5.62 17.87 15.05
CA HIS A 265 4.52 16.91 15.14
C HIS A 265 4.30 16.49 16.60
N THR A 266 3.04 16.21 16.92
CA THR A 266 2.61 15.54 18.15
C THR A 266 1.86 14.28 17.75
N TRP A 267 1.88 13.26 18.59
CA TRP A 267 1.23 11.99 18.29
C TRP A 267 0.25 11.63 19.39
N GLN A 268 -0.72 10.79 19.04
CA GLN A 268 -1.56 10.09 20.00
C GLN A 268 -1.02 8.66 20.18
N ASP A 269 -1.04 8.15 21.41
CA ASP A 269 -0.55 6.80 21.66
C ASP A 269 -1.52 5.72 21.17
N ILE A 270 -2.83 5.93 21.37
CA ILE A 270 -3.91 4.98 21.02
C ILE A 270 -5.12 5.76 20.48
N PRO A 271 -5.74 5.33 19.36
CA PRO A 271 -7.01 5.89 18.89
C PRO A 271 -8.15 5.56 19.88
N VAL A 272 -9.25 6.32 19.85
CA VAL A 272 -10.32 6.25 20.87
C VAL A 272 -10.90 4.83 21.05
N ASP A 273 -11.03 4.07 19.97
CA ASP A 273 -11.55 2.70 19.94
C ASP A 273 -10.46 1.63 19.81
N GLY A 274 -9.17 2.02 19.79
CA GLY A 274 -8.03 1.12 19.61
C GLY A 274 -7.87 0.54 18.20
N LYS A 275 -8.71 0.92 17.23
CA LYS A 275 -8.70 0.34 15.87
C LYS A 275 -7.96 1.23 14.87
N TRP A 276 -7.53 0.63 13.77
CA TRP A 276 -6.96 1.34 12.62
C TRP A 276 -8.04 2.11 11.87
N GLY A 277 -9.19 1.48 11.68
CA GLY A 277 -10.37 2.11 11.11
C GLY A 277 -10.89 1.40 9.87
N SER A 278 -12.18 1.07 9.95
CA SER A 278 -13.00 0.50 8.91
C SER A 278 -14.26 1.37 8.76
N LYS A 279 -14.98 1.22 7.65
CA LYS A 279 -16.23 1.91 7.42
C LYS A 279 -17.38 1.06 7.95
N GLU A 280 -17.89 1.39 9.13
CA GLU A 280 -18.98 0.69 9.79
C GLU A 280 -20.27 1.53 9.70
N ASN A 281 -21.33 0.99 9.09
CA ASN A 281 -22.63 1.69 8.92
C ASN A 281 -22.53 3.07 8.26
N GLY A 282 -21.55 3.28 7.38
CA GLY A 282 -21.32 4.54 6.68
C GLY A 282 -20.44 5.55 7.42
N SER A 283 -20.04 5.26 8.66
CA SER A 283 -19.13 6.09 9.47
C SER A 283 -17.77 5.43 9.60
N TRP A 284 -16.71 6.24 9.66
CA TRP A 284 -15.36 5.74 9.90
C TRP A 284 -15.12 5.50 11.39
N THR A 285 -14.35 4.45 11.69
CA THR A 285 -13.84 4.10 13.02
C THR A 285 -12.32 4.30 13.09
N GLY A 286 -11.70 4.14 14.24
CA GLY A 286 -10.24 4.13 14.40
C GLY A 286 -9.53 5.44 14.06
N MET A 287 -8.27 5.31 13.63
CA MET A 287 -7.46 6.43 13.16
C MET A 287 -8.10 7.18 11.98
N PHE A 288 -8.94 6.53 11.18
CA PHE A 288 -9.72 7.19 10.13
C PHE A 288 -10.85 8.06 10.67
N ALA A 289 -11.48 7.67 11.78
CA ALA A 289 -12.40 8.55 12.52
C ALA A 289 -11.66 9.75 13.09
N ASP A 290 -10.44 9.55 13.60
CA ASP A 290 -9.61 10.62 14.13
C ASP A 290 -9.24 11.66 13.05
N LEU A 291 -8.95 11.17 11.85
CA LEU A 291 -8.69 11.99 10.67
C LEU A 291 -9.94 12.72 10.16
N ALA A 292 -11.10 12.06 10.16
CA ALA A 292 -12.35 12.61 9.62
C ALA A 292 -13.06 13.59 10.57
N TYR A 293 -13.04 13.31 11.87
CA TYR A 293 -13.91 13.99 12.85
C TYR A 293 -13.16 14.65 14.00
N HIS A 294 -11.93 14.21 14.31
CA HIS A 294 -11.18 14.67 15.49
C HIS A 294 -10.01 15.60 15.14
N ASN A 295 -10.05 16.22 13.96
CA ASN A 295 -9.08 17.23 13.49
C ASN A 295 -7.61 16.76 13.55
N LYS A 296 -7.36 15.45 13.40
CA LYS A 296 -6.00 14.97 13.15
C LYS A 296 -5.59 15.29 11.72
N SER A 297 -4.28 15.39 11.52
CA SER A 297 -3.70 15.94 10.29
C SER A 297 -3.19 14.89 9.32
N PHE A 298 -2.61 13.78 9.80
CA PHE A 298 -2.26 12.64 8.96
C PHE A 298 -2.04 11.37 9.79
N ILE A 299 -2.06 10.22 9.10
CA ILE A 299 -1.84 8.88 9.64
C ILE A 299 -0.51 8.30 9.12
N ILE A 300 0.31 7.70 9.99
CA ILE A 300 1.65 7.18 9.65
C ILE A 300 1.91 5.70 10.01
N ASN A 301 0.89 4.94 10.40
CA ASN A 301 1.01 3.52 10.70
C ASN A 301 1.12 2.65 9.44
N ASN A 302 1.23 1.33 9.61
CA ASN A 302 1.22 0.30 8.56
C ASN A 302 -0.15 0.18 7.88
N ILE A 303 -0.63 1.27 7.27
CA ILE A 303 -1.96 1.32 6.66
C ILE A 303 -1.84 1.14 5.16
N GLU A 304 -2.61 0.18 4.67
CA GLU A 304 -2.66 -0.21 3.27
C GLU A 304 -3.52 0.76 2.46
N LEU A 305 -3.13 0.96 1.21
CA LEU A 305 -3.95 1.65 0.23
C LEU A 305 -5.14 0.78 -0.17
N THR A 306 -6.36 1.20 0.19
CA THR A 306 -7.61 0.54 -0.24
C THR A 306 -8.50 1.52 -0.99
N TRP A 307 -9.39 1.00 -1.83
CA TRP A 307 -10.30 1.83 -2.63
C TRP A 307 -11.26 2.63 -1.75
N ASP A 308 -11.82 2.04 -0.70
CA ASP A 308 -12.75 2.73 0.20
C ASP A 308 -12.10 3.89 0.94
N ARG A 309 -10.84 3.70 1.39
CA ARG A 309 -10.07 4.75 2.06
C ARG A 309 -9.66 5.85 1.07
N ALA A 310 -9.17 5.47 -0.11
CA ALA A 310 -8.77 6.42 -1.16
C ALA A 310 -9.94 7.20 -1.80
N ALA A 311 -11.18 6.74 -1.60
CA ALA A 311 -12.37 7.44 -2.07
C ALA A 311 -12.73 8.66 -1.19
N GLU A 312 -12.43 8.60 0.12
CA GLU A 312 -12.82 9.65 1.09
C GLU A 312 -11.63 10.36 1.75
N PHE A 313 -10.41 9.87 1.55
CA PHE A 313 -9.18 10.46 2.07
C PHE A 313 -8.12 10.58 0.97
N ASP A 314 -7.25 11.58 1.11
CA ASP A 314 -6.08 11.70 0.23
C ASP A 314 -4.98 10.76 0.72
N SER A 315 -4.32 10.08 -0.21
CA SER A 315 -3.19 9.20 0.09
C SER A 315 -1.93 9.66 -0.61
N THR A 316 -0.78 9.52 0.03
CA THR A 316 0.51 9.69 -0.63
C THR A 316 0.79 8.58 -1.64
N TYR A 317 1.79 8.76 -2.49
CA TYR A 317 2.31 7.63 -3.27
C TYR A 317 2.92 6.56 -2.35
N PRO A 318 2.69 5.26 -2.65
CA PRO A 318 3.26 4.16 -1.88
C PRO A 318 4.76 4.30 -1.69
N TYR A 319 5.21 4.37 -0.44
CA TYR A 319 6.63 4.52 -0.10
C TYR A 319 7.24 3.22 0.42
N PHE A 320 6.41 2.27 0.83
CA PHE A 320 6.83 0.96 1.31
C PHE A 320 5.80 -0.09 0.87
N SER A 321 6.21 -1.36 0.86
CA SER A 321 5.30 -2.47 0.61
C SER A 321 5.65 -3.63 1.52
N GLU A 322 4.63 -4.18 2.14
CA GLU A 322 4.68 -5.36 3.01
C GLU A 322 3.58 -6.32 2.55
N GLY A 323 3.55 -7.56 3.01
CA GLY A 323 2.41 -8.44 2.76
C GLY A 323 1.97 -9.16 4.03
N PHE A 324 0.78 -9.76 3.96
CA PHE A 324 0.22 -10.55 5.04
C PHE A 324 0.76 -11.98 5.02
N SER A 325 1.54 -12.35 6.04
CA SER A 325 2.07 -13.70 6.18
C SER A 325 1.22 -14.54 7.13
N PHE A 326 1.29 -15.85 6.98
CA PHE A 326 0.64 -16.80 7.87
C PHE A 326 1.67 -17.45 8.77
N MET A 327 1.44 -17.40 10.08
CA MET A 327 2.23 -18.11 11.09
C MET A 327 1.53 -19.41 11.47
N LEU A 328 2.23 -20.53 11.32
CA LEU A 328 1.74 -21.87 11.61
C LEU A 328 2.66 -22.61 12.56
N LYS A 329 2.13 -23.64 13.24
CA LYS A 329 2.95 -24.58 14.02
C LYS A 329 3.82 -25.44 13.11
N ILE A 330 5.10 -25.54 13.41
CA ILE A 330 6.00 -26.52 12.80
C ILE A 330 5.41 -27.91 13.04
N PRO A 331 5.14 -28.67 11.97
CA PRO A 331 4.45 -29.93 12.12
C PRO A 331 5.35 -30.92 12.87
N ASP A 332 4.75 -31.69 13.79
CA ASP A 332 5.51 -32.61 14.63
C ASP A 332 6.23 -33.65 13.75
N PRO A 333 7.46 -34.05 14.11
CA PRO A 333 8.19 -35.08 13.38
C PRO A 333 7.41 -36.39 13.44
N LEU A 334 7.48 -37.17 12.36
CA LEU A 334 6.80 -38.45 12.32
C LEU A 334 7.31 -39.39 13.41
N PRO A 335 6.47 -40.31 13.92
CA PRO A 335 6.89 -41.31 14.88
C PRO A 335 8.11 -42.08 14.38
N LYS A 336 9.15 -42.19 15.21
CA LYS A 336 10.45 -42.81 14.84
C LYS A 336 10.32 -44.21 14.23
N TRP A 337 9.33 -45.00 14.66
CA TRP A 337 9.08 -46.35 14.11
C TRP A 337 8.66 -46.32 12.63
N ARG A 338 7.96 -45.27 12.19
CA ARG A 338 7.58 -45.11 10.78
C ARG A 338 8.81 -44.86 9.91
N GLY A 339 9.90 -44.36 10.53
CA GLY A 339 11.24 -44.26 9.96
C GLY A 339 11.75 -45.54 9.28
N LEU A 340 11.35 -46.72 9.77
CA LEU A 340 11.73 -48.02 9.18
C LEU A 340 11.18 -48.23 7.76
N LEU A 341 10.09 -47.55 7.40
CA LEU A 341 9.45 -47.72 6.09
C LEU A 341 9.88 -46.67 5.07
N TYR A 342 10.52 -45.58 5.49
CA TYR A 342 10.99 -44.48 4.63
C TYR A 342 12.12 -44.81 3.64
N PRO A 343 13.06 -45.74 3.91
CA PRO A 343 14.17 -46.05 3.02
C PRO A 343 13.77 -46.40 1.58
N PHE A 344 12.52 -46.88 1.40
CA PHE A 344 11.94 -47.21 0.11
C PHE A 344 10.54 -46.59 -0.03
N THR A 345 10.20 -46.16 -1.25
CA THR A 345 8.85 -45.68 -1.54
C THR A 345 7.85 -46.84 -1.52
N THR A 346 6.56 -46.53 -1.34
CA THR A 346 5.48 -47.54 -1.34
C THR A 346 5.52 -48.43 -2.60
N GLY A 347 5.84 -47.85 -3.76
CA GLY A 347 5.98 -48.59 -5.01
C GLY A 347 7.10 -49.63 -4.98
N VAL A 348 8.26 -49.30 -4.36
CA VAL A 348 9.37 -50.24 -4.19
C VAL A 348 9.00 -51.35 -3.22
N TRP A 349 8.36 -51.04 -2.10
CA TRP A 349 7.86 -52.05 -1.15
C TRP A 349 6.91 -53.05 -1.81
N ILE A 350 5.94 -52.56 -2.60
CA ILE A 350 5.02 -53.40 -3.36
C ILE A 350 5.81 -54.26 -4.37
N SER A 351 6.78 -53.68 -5.05
CA SER A 351 7.62 -54.38 -6.04
C SER A 351 8.45 -55.50 -5.40
N ILE A 352 8.98 -55.30 -4.18
CA ILE A 352 9.70 -56.34 -3.41
C ILE A 352 8.76 -57.51 -3.11
N VAL A 353 7.54 -57.23 -2.64
CA VAL A 353 6.54 -58.28 -2.33
C VAL A 353 6.15 -59.05 -3.59
N ILE A 354 5.84 -58.36 -4.69
CA ILE A 354 5.48 -58.99 -5.96
C ILE A 354 6.64 -59.84 -6.49
N THR A 355 7.86 -59.30 -6.49
CA THR A 355 9.05 -60.01 -6.97
C THR A 355 9.31 -61.25 -6.11
N ALA A 356 9.18 -61.16 -4.79
CA ALA A 356 9.32 -62.31 -3.90
C ALA A 356 8.29 -63.42 -4.20
N ILE A 357 7.03 -63.07 -4.44
CA ILE A 357 5.98 -64.04 -4.82
C ILE A 357 6.32 -64.70 -6.16
N VAL A 358 6.74 -63.91 -7.16
CA VAL A 358 7.09 -64.40 -8.49
C VAL A 358 8.30 -65.34 -8.41
N VAL A 359 9.36 -64.95 -7.71
CA VAL A 359 10.56 -65.77 -7.55
C VAL A 359 10.25 -67.06 -6.79
N VAL A 360 9.42 -67.00 -5.73
CA VAL A 360 8.96 -68.20 -5.03
C VAL A 360 8.18 -69.12 -5.97
N ALA A 361 7.26 -68.59 -6.79
CA ALA A 361 6.49 -69.39 -7.74
C ALA A 361 7.40 -70.05 -8.80
N LEU A 362 8.31 -69.27 -9.41
CA LEU A 362 9.27 -69.78 -10.40
C LEU A 362 10.21 -70.82 -9.79
N PHE A 363 10.68 -70.60 -8.57
CA PHE A 363 11.53 -71.55 -7.86
C PHE A 363 10.79 -72.86 -7.57
N ARG A 364 9.51 -72.80 -7.18
CA ARG A 364 8.68 -73.99 -6.94
C ARG A 364 8.52 -74.82 -8.22
N ILE A 365 8.32 -74.15 -9.35
CA ILE A 365 8.23 -74.79 -10.67
C ILE A 365 9.60 -75.40 -11.07
N ALA A 366 10.70 -74.66 -10.90
CA ALA A 366 12.03 -75.17 -11.20
C ALA A 366 12.39 -76.41 -10.34
N MET A 367 12.07 -76.36 -9.04
CA MET A 367 12.27 -77.47 -8.11
C MET A 367 11.38 -78.68 -8.45
N SER A 368 10.15 -78.48 -8.94
CA SER A 368 9.29 -79.60 -9.34
C SER A 368 9.86 -80.37 -10.54
N PHE A 369 10.55 -79.68 -11.46
CA PHE A 369 11.18 -80.33 -12.61
C PHE A 369 12.51 -81.01 -12.27
N MET A 370 13.36 -80.37 -11.46
CA MET A 370 14.72 -80.86 -11.22
C MET A 370 14.88 -81.71 -9.95
N GLN A 371 14.01 -81.55 -8.94
CA GLN A 371 14.12 -82.25 -7.64
C GLN A 371 12.75 -82.69 -7.08
N PRO A 372 12.03 -83.60 -7.77
CA PRO A 372 10.66 -83.98 -7.44
C PRO A 372 10.49 -84.66 -6.06
N LEU A 373 11.57 -85.21 -5.49
CA LEU A 373 11.56 -85.94 -4.20
C LEU A 373 11.76 -85.05 -2.97
N THR A 374 12.00 -83.74 -3.15
CA THR A 374 12.31 -82.83 -2.03
C THR A 374 11.08 -82.05 -1.56
N PRO A 375 10.85 -81.88 -0.24
CA PRO A 375 9.72 -81.10 0.25
C PRO A 375 9.86 -79.63 -0.15
N HIS A 376 8.99 -79.16 -1.03
CA HIS A 376 9.01 -77.80 -1.56
C HIS A 376 8.93 -76.68 -0.49
N ARG A 377 8.54 -77.01 0.75
CA ARG A 377 8.51 -76.09 1.91
C ARG A 377 9.92 -75.62 2.30
N LYS A 378 10.94 -76.47 2.13
CA LYS A 378 12.32 -76.17 2.55
C LYS A 378 12.95 -75.06 1.70
N GLY A 379 12.79 -75.14 0.38
CA GLY A 379 13.33 -74.11 -0.50
C GLY A 379 12.55 -72.78 -0.48
N PHE A 380 11.25 -72.81 -0.12
CA PHE A 380 10.53 -71.57 0.21
C PHE A 380 11.17 -70.83 1.39
N MET A 381 11.47 -71.55 2.48
CA MET A 381 12.11 -70.94 3.67
C MET A 381 13.49 -70.39 3.36
N GLN A 382 14.23 -71.00 2.43
CA GLN A 382 15.52 -70.49 1.99
C GLN A 382 15.42 -69.19 1.20
N LEU A 383 14.44 -69.04 0.32
CA LEU A 383 14.18 -67.80 -0.41
C LEU A 383 13.79 -66.66 0.54
N VAL A 384 12.90 -66.93 1.49
CA VAL A 384 12.52 -65.97 2.53
C VAL A 384 13.72 -65.62 3.42
N GLY A 385 14.53 -66.62 3.80
CA GLY A 385 15.75 -66.42 4.58
C GLY A 385 16.73 -65.46 3.88
N SER A 386 16.97 -65.65 2.59
CA SER A 386 17.87 -64.77 1.83
C SER A 386 17.42 -63.31 1.71
N LEU A 387 16.10 -63.01 1.73
CA LEU A 387 15.60 -61.62 1.77
C LEU A 387 15.91 -60.91 3.09
N VAL A 388 15.92 -61.66 4.19
CA VAL A 388 16.22 -61.15 5.54
C VAL A 388 17.71 -61.30 5.85
N ASN A 389 18.53 -61.67 4.86
CA ASN A 389 19.96 -61.97 5.01
C ASN A 389 20.24 -63.04 6.07
N GLN A 390 19.35 -64.03 6.18
CA GLN A 390 19.46 -65.19 7.07
C GLN A 390 19.80 -66.45 6.27
N GLY A 391 20.86 -67.14 6.70
CA GLY A 391 21.21 -68.46 6.17
C GLY A 391 20.20 -69.53 6.60
N TYR A 392 19.92 -70.48 5.72
CA TYR A 392 19.10 -71.65 6.04
C TYR A 392 19.95 -72.91 5.90
N SER A 393 19.94 -73.79 6.90
CA SER A 393 20.83 -74.96 7.00
C SER A 393 20.56 -76.07 5.97
N TYR A 394 19.61 -75.87 5.05
CA TYR A 394 19.33 -76.82 3.98
C TYR A 394 20.06 -76.39 2.72
N GLU A 395 21.00 -77.22 2.28
CA GLU A 395 21.76 -77.00 1.05
C GLU A 395 20.97 -77.47 -0.17
N VAL A 396 20.81 -76.58 -1.15
CA VAL A 396 20.22 -76.97 -2.45
C VAL A 396 21.29 -77.71 -3.22
N HIS A 397 21.01 -78.96 -3.58
CA HIS A 397 21.97 -79.78 -4.31
C HIS A 397 21.93 -79.46 -5.82
N GLY A 398 23.07 -79.43 -6.49
CA GLY A 398 23.18 -79.29 -7.94
C GLY A 398 23.65 -77.91 -8.42
N ALA A 399 24.59 -77.91 -9.38
CA ALA A 399 25.21 -76.69 -9.92
C ALA A 399 24.20 -75.74 -10.58
N TRP A 400 23.23 -76.29 -11.31
CA TRP A 400 22.19 -75.51 -12.00
C TRP A 400 21.26 -74.74 -11.05
N MET A 401 21.00 -75.28 -9.85
CA MET A 401 20.20 -74.59 -8.85
C MET A 401 20.94 -73.39 -8.24
N HIS A 402 22.26 -73.49 -8.08
CA HIS A 402 23.08 -72.36 -7.65
C HIS A 402 23.08 -71.26 -8.71
N VAL A 403 23.24 -71.61 -9.99
CA VAL A 403 23.16 -70.65 -11.10
C VAL A 403 21.81 -69.92 -11.11
N TRP A 404 20.71 -70.62 -10.82
CA TRP A 404 19.38 -70.02 -10.73
C TRP A 404 19.21 -69.10 -9.50
N MET A 405 19.82 -69.45 -8.36
CA MET A 405 19.73 -68.69 -7.11
C MET A 405 20.66 -67.48 -7.04
N LEU A 406 21.77 -67.48 -7.81
CA LEU A 406 22.74 -66.40 -7.81
C LEU A 406 22.14 -65.01 -8.10
N PRO A 407 21.28 -64.81 -9.14
CA PRO A 407 20.62 -63.54 -9.37
C PRO A 407 19.73 -63.08 -8.22
N TRP A 408 19.03 -64.02 -7.57
CA TRP A 408 18.18 -63.73 -6.42
C TRP A 408 19.03 -63.30 -5.21
N TRP A 409 20.10 -64.02 -4.91
CA TRP A 409 21.02 -63.63 -3.83
C TRP A 409 21.68 -62.28 -4.09
N PHE A 410 22.11 -62.01 -5.32
CA PHE A 410 22.66 -60.71 -5.70
C PHE A 410 21.63 -59.59 -5.51
N MET A 411 20.38 -59.82 -5.92
CA MET A 411 19.29 -58.87 -5.74
C MET A 411 18.97 -58.61 -4.26
N CYS A 412 18.86 -59.66 -3.44
CA CYS A 412 18.67 -59.54 -1.99
C CYS A 412 19.82 -58.75 -1.35
N TYR A 413 21.07 -59.02 -1.74
CA TYR A 413 22.23 -58.30 -1.24
C TYR A 413 22.17 -56.80 -1.58
N VAL A 414 21.87 -56.46 -2.84
CA VAL A 414 21.74 -55.05 -3.28
C VAL A 414 20.59 -54.36 -2.56
N LEU A 415 19.44 -55.02 -2.38
CA LEU A 415 18.30 -54.46 -1.64
C LEU A 415 18.64 -54.21 -0.17
N CYS A 416 19.27 -55.17 0.52
CA CYS A 416 19.68 -55.01 1.91
C CYS A 416 20.67 -53.85 2.04
N LEU A 417 21.64 -53.73 1.13
CA LEU A 417 22.61 -52.64 1.13
C LEU A 417 21.94 -51.29 0.88
N ALA A 418 21.03 -51.20 -0.10
CA ALA A 418 20.31 -49.97 -0.38
C ALA A 418 19.42 -49.54 0.81
N TYR A 419 18.75 -50.49 1.45
CA TYR A 419 17.95 -50.25 2.64
C TYR A 419 18.81 -49.71 3.79
N THR A 420 19.95 -50.35 4.08
CA THR A 420 20.83 -49.92 5.18
C THR A 420 21.45 -48.56 4.90
N CYS A 421 21.93 -48.29 3.69
CA CYS A 421 22.47 -46.98 3.30
C CYS A 421 21.42 -45.87 3.43
N ASN A 422 20.21 -46.09 2.88
CA ASN A 422 19.14 -45.10 2.96
C ASN A 422 18.65 -44.90 4.40
N MET A 423 18.54 -45.98 5.18
CA MET A 423 18.16 -45.89 6.60
C MET A 423 19.19 -45.08 7.40
N VAL A 424 20.49 -45.26 7.16
CA VAL A 424 21.54 -44.45 7.78
C VAL A 424 21.38 -42.97 7.42
N ALA A 425 21.13 -42.66 6.14
CA ALA A 425 20.89 -41.28 5.71
C ALA A 425 19.63 -40.65 6.34
N PHE A 426 18.55 -41.42 6.50
CA PHE A 426 17.33 -40.95 7.17
C PHE A 426 17.48 -40.80 8.69
N LEU A 427 18.41 -41.52 9.32
CA LEU A 427 18.70 -41.37 10.74
C LEU A 427 19.61 -40.18 11.04
N THR A 428 20.39 -39.71 10.05
CA THR A 428 21.23 -38.52 10.22
C THR A 428 20.46 -37.22 10.00
N ILE A 429 19.45 -37.21 9.14
CA ILE A 429 18.62 -36.03 8.85
C ILE A 429 17.15 -36.34 9.18
N VAL A 430 16.59 -35.63 10.16
CA VAL A 430 15.16 -35.72 10.46
C VAL A 430 14.39 -35.12 9.30
N VAL A 431 13.64 -35.96 8.57
CA VAL A 431 12.77 -35.48 7.49
C VAL A 431 11.57 -34.76 8.12
N PRO A 432 11.41 -33.45 7.91
CA PRO A 432 10.23 -32.75 8.38
C PRO A 432 8.99 -33.28 7.64
N THR A 433 7.85 -33.31 8.33
CA THR A 433 6.55 -33.52 7.70
C THR A 433 6.28 -32.40 6.69
N LYS A 434 5.54 -32.71 5.62
CA LYS A 434 5.21 -31.72 4.60
C LYS A 434 4.54 -30.51 5.26
N ARG A 435 5.19 -29.35 5.14
CA ARG A 435 4.67 -28.06 5.61
C ARG A 435 3.61 -27.55 4.64
N ILE A 436 2.69 -26.75 5.16
CA ILE A 436 1.72 -26.00 4.35
C ILE A 436 2.43 -24.74 3.91
N GLU A 437 2.67 -24.62 2.61
CA GLU A 437 3.46 -23.51 2.05
C GLU A 437 2.65 -22.61 1.12
N THR A 438 1.42 -23.02 0.77
CA THR A 438 0.55 -22.30 -0.17
C THR A 438 -0.85 -22.04 0.38
N ILE A 439 -1.50 -21.01 -0.15
CA ILE A 439 -2.87 -20.60 0.21
C ILE A 439 -3.86 -21.72 -0.11
N ASP A 440 -3.69 -22.41 -1.24
CA ASP A 440 -4.55 -23.54 -1.63
C ASP A 440 -4.44 -24.70 -0.64
N GLU A 441 -3.22 -25.05 -0.22
CA GLU A 441 -2.99 -26.09 0.80
C GLU A 441 -3.58 -25.68 2.15
N LEU A 442 -3.50 -24.40 2.52
CA LEU A 442 -4.12 -23.88 3.74
C LEU A 442 -5.65 -23.94 3.67
N ALA A 443 -6.24 -23.58 2.52
CA ALA A 443 -7.69 -23.61 2.30
C ALA A 443 -8.27 -25.04 2.32
N ASP A 444 -7.50 -26.02 1.84
CA ASP A 444 -7.88 -27.43 1.89
C ASP A 444 -7.57 -28.09 3.23
N SER A 445 -6.75 -27.46 4.07
CA SER A 445 -6.50 -27.90 5.44
C SER A 445 -7.72 -27.70 6.36
N ASN A 446 -7.72 -28.40 7.49
CA ASN A 446 -8.71 -28.23 8.57
C ASN A 446 -8.32 -27.16 9.60
N LEU A 447 -7.29 -26.35 9.30
CA LEU A 447 -6.87 -25.27 10.18
C LEU A 447 -7.85 -24.11 10.12
N ARG A 448 -8.06 -23.46 11.25
CA ARG A 448 -8.77 -22.18 11.31
C ARG A 448 -7.78 -21.04 11.15
N VAL A 449 -8.22 -19.95 10.54
CA VAL A 449 -7.38 -18.75 10.41
C VAL A 449 -7.85 -17.73 11.43
N ALA A 450 -6.92 -17.06 12.09
CA ALA A 450 -7.21 -16.03 13.06
C ALA A 450 -6.45 -14.74 12.75
N ILE A 451 -7.12 -13.61 12.91
CA ILE A 451 -6.52 -12.27 12.79
C ILE A 451 -7.00 -11.40 13.95
N LYS A 452 -6.13 -10.51 14.41
CA LYS A 452 -6.48 -9.55 15.45
C LYS A 452 -7.43 -8.50 14.90
N ASP A 453 -8.46 -8.15 15.67
CA ASP A 453 -9.43 -7.13 15.26
C ASP A 453 -8.85 -5.72 15.40
N TYR A 454 -8.09 -5.30 14.39
CA TYR A 454 -7.65 -3.92 14.24
C TYR A 454 -8.68 -3.05 13.51
N GLY A 455 -9.86 -3.54 13.14
CA GLY A 455 -10.68 -2.87 12.13
C GLY A 455 -9.95 -2.75 10.78
N ASN A 456 -9.17 -3.78 10.42
CA ASN A 456 -8.51 -3.88 9.11
C ASN A 456 -9.52 -4.33 8.04
N TYR A 457 -9.27 -4.03 6.77
CA TYR A 457 -10.06 -4.46 5.62
C TYR A 457 -9.87 -5.95 5.26
N VAL A 458 -8.75 -6.58 5.68
CA VAL A 458 -8.42 -7.97 5.32
C VAL A 458 -9.53 -8.99 5.60
N PRO A 459 -10.21 -8.98 6.77
CA PRO A 459 -11.29 -9.91 7.06
C PRO A 459 -12.44 -9.84 6.05
N ASP A 460 -12.85 -8.64 5.69
CA ASP A 460 -13.95 -8.41 4.74
C ASP A 460 -13.51 -8.77 3.32
N ALA A 461 -12.30 -8.38 2.93
CA ALA A 461 -11.72 -8.75 1.64
C ALA A 461 -11.59 -10.28 1.45
N LEU A 462 -11.24 -11.03 2.50
CA LEU A 462 -11.18 -12.49 2.43
C LEU A 462 -12.57 -13.12 2.30
N ARG A 463 -13.59 -12.55 2.96
CA ARG A 463 -14.98 -13.05 2.90
C ARG A 463 -15.65 -12.76 1.56
N GLU A 464 -15.35 -11.61 0.96
CA GLU A 464 -15.89 -11.17 -0.33
C GLU A 464 -15.06 -11.60 -1.54
N SER A 465 -13.92 -12.26 -1.31
CA SER A 465 -13.01 -12.66 -2.38
C SER A 465 -13.69 -13.54 -3.43
N THR A 466 -13.38 -13.27 -4.70
CA THR A 466 -13.82 -14.09 -5.83
C THR A 466 -13.07 -15.41 -5.92
N ASP A 467 -11.88 -15.49 -5.32
CA ASP A 467 -11.09 -16.71 -5.26
C ASP A 467 -11.70 -17.69 -4.24
N ARG A 468 -11.95 -18.92 -4.69
CA ARG A 468 -12.51 -19.99 -3.89
C ARG A 468 -11.65 -20.33 -2.66
N SER A 469 -10.33 -20.32 -2.80
CA SER A 469 -9.42 -20.68 -1.70
C SER A 469 -9.43 -19.61 -0.61
N LEU A 470 -9.38 -18.33 -1.02
CA LEU A 470 -9.48 -17.19 -0.11
C LEU A 470 -10.84 -17.09 0.56
N ALA A 471 -11.93 -17.29 -0.17
CA ALA A 471 -13.28 -17.29 0.38
C ALA A 471 -13.49 -18.39 1.42
N LYS A 472 -12.93 -19.60 1.19
CA LYS A 472 -12.92 -20.68 2.20
C LYS A 472 -12.19 -20.27 3.48
N ILE A 473 -11.06 -19.59 3.34
CA ILE A 473 -10.28 -19.07 4.48
C ILE A 473 -11.08 -17.99 5.21
N GLY A 474 -11.63 -17.01 4.48
CA GLY A 474 -12.46 -15.92 5.04
C GLY A 474 -13.70 -16.41 5.78
N ALA A 475 -14.34 -17.49 5.30
CA ALA A 475 -15.49 -18.11 5.97
C ALA A 475 -15.14 -18.77 7.32
N ARG A 476 -13.88 -19.19 7.50
CA ARG A 476 -13.36 -19.81 8.73
C ARG A 476 -12.51 -18.86 9.58
N LEU A 477 -12.45 -17.59 9.18
CA LEU A 477 -11.64 -16.58 9.83
C LEU A 477 -12.27 -16.15 11.15
N GLU A 478 -11.52 -16.28 12.23
CA GLU A 478 -11.89 -15.82 13.57
C GLU A 478 -11.16 -14.51 13.90
N LEU A 479 -11.92 -13.54 14.42
CA LEU A 479 -11.37 -12.29 14.94
C LEU A 479 -11.12 -12.44 16.44
N PHE A 480 -9.97 -11.97 16.92
CA PHE A 480 -9.64 -11.96 18.35
C PHE A 480 -9.26 -10.57 18.85
N GLY A 481 -9.53 -10.32 20.12
CA GLY A 481 -9.31 -9.03 20.77
C GLY A 481 -7.85 -8.78 21.17
N PHE A 482 -7.56 -7.56 21.64
CA PHE A 482 -6.21 -7.13 22.00
C PHE A 482 -5.56 -7.98 23.10
N ASP A 483 -6.34 -8.38 24.11
CA ASP A 483 -5.85 -9.15 25.26
C ASP A 483 -5.67 -10.65 24.96
N GLU A 484 -6.12 -11.12 23.80
CA GLU A 484 -6.12 -12.54 23.45
C GLU A 484 -4.91 -12.96 22.59
N GLU A 485 -4.04 -12.03 22.21
CA GLU A 485 -2.90 -12.30 21.31
C GLU A 485 -1.98 -13.40 21.86
N GLU A 486 -1.61 -13.33 23.13
CA GLU A 486 -0.79 -14.34 23.80
C GLU A 486 -1.46 -15.72 23.79
N LEU A 487 -2.78 -15.76 24.06
CA LEU A 487 -3.57 -16.99 24.05
C LEU A 487 -3.59 -17.62 22.65
N PHE A 488 -3.79 -16.83 21.60
CA PHE A 488 -3.81 -17.34 20.24
C PHE A 488 -2.42 -17.83 19.81
N VAL A 489 -1.38 -17.03 20.00
CA VAL A 489 -0.03 -17.33 19.51
C VAL A 489 0.59 -18.49 20.28
N GLN A 490 0.65 -18.41 21.61
CA GLN A 490 1.33 -19.45 22.40
C GLN A 490 0.52 -20.73 22.53
N LYS A 491 -0.80 -20.63 22.75
CA LYS A 491 -1.63 -21.81 23.03
C LYS A 491 -2.22 -22.40 21.75
N LYS A 492 -2.97 -21.61 20.99
CA LYS A 492 -3.74 -22.12 19.84
C LYS A 492 -2.88 -22.45 18.62
N VAL A 493 -1.87 -21.62 18.33
CA VAL A 493 -0.91 -21.86 17.24
C VAL A 493 0.21 -22.77 17.74
N ALA A 494 1.09 -22.28 18.61
CA ALA A 494 2.36 -22.98 18.89
C ALA A 494 2.20 -24.34 19.61
N LYS A 495 1.31 -24.43 20.61
CA LYS A 495 1.06 -25.70 21.33
C LYS A 495 0.08 -26.62 20.61
N GLU A 496 -1.10 -26.12 20.27
CA GLU A 496 -2.19 -26.94 19.74
C GLU A 496 -2.12 -27.18 18.23
N GLY A 497 -1.53 -26.25 17.46
CA GLY A 497 -1.42 -26.35 16.00
C GLY A 497 -2.77 -26.39 15.26
N ARG A 498 -3.84 -25.83 15.85
CA ARG A 498 -5.19 -25.82 15.26
C ARG A 498 -5.49 -24.55 14.45
N TYR A 499 -4.68 -23.52 14.66
CA TYR A 499 -4.86 -22.20 14.09
C TYR A 499 -3.64 -21.78 13.28
N ALA A 500 -3.88 -21.01 12.22
CA ALA A 500 -2.90 -20.18 11.54
C ALA A 500 -3.22 -18.71 11.83
N VAL A 501 -2.23 -17.93 12.26
CA VAL A 501 -2.41 -16.50 12.53
C VAL A 501 -1.92 -15.71 11.32
N ILE A 502 -2.77 -14.82 10.80
CA ILE A 502 -2.44 -13.91 9.71
C ILE A 502 -2.20 -12.51 10.26
N ASN A 503 -1.10 -11.88 9.84
CA ASN A 503 -0.79 -10.47 10.13
C ASN A 503 0.25 -9.95 9.13
N GLY A 504 0.58 -8.65 9.19
CA GLY A 504 1.72 -8.10 8.46
C GLY A 504 2.98 -8.90 8.79
N GLU A 505 3.75 -9.26 7.76
CA GLU A 505 4.95 -10.09 7.88
C GLU A 505 5.88 -9.63 9.01
N SER A 506 6.18 -8.33 9.08
CA SER A 506 7.07 -7.75 10.08
C SER A 506 6.51 -7.83 11.48
N PHE A 507 5.20 -7.64 11.63
CA PHE A 507 4.51 -7.76 12.91
C PHE A 507 4.49 -9.20 13.39
N ASN A 508 4.26 -10.15 12.48
CA ASN A 508 4.31 -11.58 12.75
C ASN A 508 5.70 -12.02 13.26
N TYR A 509 6.79 -11.50 12.68
CA TYR A 509 8.15 -11.72 13.20
C TYR A 509 8.31 -11.23 14.64
N TYR A 510 7.80 -10.03 14.93
CA TYR A 510 7.85 -9.45 16.27
C TYR A 510 7.06 -10.27 17.30
N VAL A 511 5.81 -10.63 16.99
CA VAL A 511 4.94 -11.43 17.87
C VAL A 511 5.54 -12.81 18.13
N ARG A 512 6.15 -13.43 17.11
CA ARG A 512 6.84 -14.73 17.24
C ARG A 512 7.99 -14.66 18.24
N ASP A 513 8.78 -13.59 18.20
CA ASP A 513 9.91 -13.37 19.09
C ASP A 513 9.47 -12.97 20.50
N LEU A 514 8.52 -12.03 20.60
CA LEU A 514 7.94 -11.54 21.86
C LEU A 514 7.41 -12.68 22.73
N HIS A 515 6.74 -13.66 22.12
CA HIS A 515 6.19 -14.81 22.83
C HIS A 515 7.13 -16.03 22.89
N GLY A 516 8.36 -15.94 22.36
CA GLY A 516 9.35 -17.01 22.44
C GLY A 516 8.95 -18.31 21.71
N VAL A 517 8.11 -18.21 20.67
CA VAL A 517 7.59 -19.38 19.92
C VAL A 517 8.37 -19.70 18.65
N THR A 518 9.55 -19.09 18.48
CA THR A 518 10.43 -19.23 17.30
C THR A 518 10.81 -20.66 16.94
N THR A 519 10.90 -21.56 17.91
CA THR A 519 11.24 -22.98 17.70
C THR A 519 10.05 -23.87 17.38
N GLN A 520 8.83 -23.35 17.54
CA GLN A 520 7.58 -24.09 17.41
C GLN A 520 6.75 -23.64 16.21
N THR A 521 7.03 -22.46 15.64
CA THR A 521 6.28 -21.89 14.53
C THR A 521 7.16 -21.54 13.34
N TYR A 522 6.58 -21.57 12.15
CA TYR A 522 7.18 -21.13 10.90
C TYR A 522 6.20 -20.23 10.15
N PHE A 523 6.72 -19.47 9.18
CA PHE A 523 5.90 -18.69 8.28
C PHE A 523 5.71 -19.42 6.96
N MET A 524 4.48 -19.42 6.45
CA MET A 524 4.16 -19.93 5.13
C MET A 524 4.96 -19.18 4.05
N SER A 525 5.51 -19.89 3.06
CA SER A 525 6.29 -19.27 1.98
C SER A 525 5.48 -18.33 1.10
N GLU A 526 4.23 -18.70 0.79
CA GLU A 526 3.31 -17.82 0.06
C GLU A 526 2.71 -16.77 1.00
N VAL A 527 2.80 -15.52 0.59
CA VAL A 527 2.22 -14.35 1.28
C VAL A 527 0.92 -13.99 0.56
N LEU A 528 -0.11 -13.56 1.28
CA LEU A 528 -1.46 -13.36 0.74
C LEU A 528 -1.46 -12.44 -0.50
N TYR A 529 -0.89 -11.24 -0.34
CA TYR A 529 -0.56 -10.29 -1.40
C TYR A 529 0.31 -9.17 -0.82
N PRO A 530 1.18 -8.54 -1.62
CA PRO A 530 1.89 -7.33 -1.21
C PRO A 530 0.92 -6.14 -1.20
N THR A 531 0.83 -5.47 -0.06
CA THR A 531 0.09 -4.23 0.14
C THR A 531 1.03 -3.03 0.05
N PRO A 532 0.69 -2.03 -0.76
CA PRO A 532 1.37 -0.73 -0.72
C PRO A 532 0.93 0.05 0.52
N ILE A 533 1.91 0.58 1.25
CA ILE A 533 1.70 1.38 2.46
C ILE A 533 1.88 2.85 2.12
N VAL A 534 0.94 3.65 2.62
CA VAL A 534 0.79 5.08 2.30
C VAL A 534 0.50 5.88 3.56
N TYR A 535 0.75 7.19 3.50
CA TYR A 535 0.21 8.11 4.50
C TYR A 535 -1.13 8.62 4.03
N TYR A 536 -2.09 8.67 4.95
CA TYR A 536 -3.41 9.24 4.70
C TYR A 536 -3.51 10.64 5.28
N LEU A 537 -4.13 11.52 4.51
CA LEU A 537 -4.38 12.92 4.83
C LEU A 537 -5.87 13.22 4.63
N PRO A 538 -6.40 14.27 5.27
CA PRO A 538 -7.74 14.74 4.99
C PRO A 538 -7.89 15.02 3.50
N ILE A 539 -9.07 14.73 2.97
CA ILE A 539 -9.34 14.88 1.55
C ILE A 539 -9.04 16.30 1.07
N ASN A 540 -8.39 16.39 -0.08
CA ASN A 540 -7.94 17.63 -0.71
C ASN A 540 -6.86 18.38 0.07
N THR A 541 -5.86 17.66 0.57
CA THR A 541 -4.68 18.26 1.18
C THR A 541 -3.64 18.59 0.10
N PRO A 542 -3.31 19.87 -0.15
CA PRO A 542 -2.41 20.23 -1.24
C PRO A 542 -0.96 19.79 -1.01
N GLN A 543 -0.57 19.62 0.25
CA GLN A 543 0.75 19.13 0.63
C GLN A 543 0.95 17.62 0.37
N THR A 544 -0.10 16.88 -0.03
CA THR A 544 -0.01 15.44 -0.31
C THR A 544 0.98 15.15 -1.44
N GLU A 545 1.00 15.94 -2.52
CA GLU A 545 1.94 15.75 -3.63
C GLU A 545 3.39 16.04 -3.18
N LEU A 546 3.58 17.13 -2.43
CA LEU A 546 4.87 17.50 -1.87
C LEU A 546 5.45 16.38 -0.98
N LEU A 547 4.62 15.81 -0.08
CA LEU A 547 5.02 14.69 0.76
C LEU A 547 5.33 13.46 -0.09
N SER A 548 4.50 13.17 -1.08
CA SER A 548 4.65 12.02 -1.97
C SER A 548 5.97 12.07 -2.74
N GLU A 549 6.29 13.17 -3.39
CA GLU A 549 7.55 13.35 -4.14
C GLU A 549 8.76 13.13 -3.23
N ASN A 550 8.70 13.64 -1.99
CA ASN A 550 9.81 13.55 -1.05
C ASN A 550 9.95 12.16 -0.43
N LEU A 551 8.84 11.47 -0.18
CA LEU A 551 8.86 10.05 0.16
C LEU A 551 9.48 9.22 -0.96
N GLN A 552 9.12 9.48 -2.22
CA GLN A 552 9.74 8.80 -3.38
C GLN A 552 11.25 9.09 -3.47
N HIS A 553 11.70 10.31 -3.18
CA HIS A 553 13.13 10.61 -3.09
C HIS A 553 13.84 9.80 -1.99
N LEU A 554 13.21 9.61 -0.83
CA LEU A 554 13.76 8.76 0.24
C LEU A 554 13.83 7.28 -0.17
N VAL A 555 12.83 6.80 -0.92
CA VAL A 555 12.83 5.45 -1.51
C VAL A 555 13.97 5.31 -2.51
N ALA A 556 14.10 6.25 -3.45
CA ALA A 556 15.13 6.25 -4.48
C ALA A 556 16.55 6.33 -3.90
N ALA A 557 16.73 7.06 -2.80
CA ALA A 557 17.99 7.13 -2.06
C ALA A 557 18.31 5.86 -1.24
N GLY A 558 17.37 4.90 -1.15
CA GLY A 558 17.51 3.69 -0.34
C GLY A 558 17.42 3.92 1.17
N LEU A 559 17.02 5.12 1.61
CA LEU A 559 16.92 5.48 3.03
C LEU A 559 15.78 4.73 3.71
N ILE A 560 14.62 4.60 3.04
CA ILE A 560 13.47 3.83 3.54
C ILE A 560 13.89 2.41 3.94
N ARG A 561 14.58 1.69 3.05
CA ARG A 561 15.05 0.32 3.34
C ARG A 561 16.07 0.28 4.49
N LYS A 562 16.94 1.28 4.59
CA LYS A 562 17.94 1.38 5.66
C LYS A 562 17.28 1.63 7.02
N LEU A 563 16.31 2.55 7.09
CA LEU A 563 15.56 2.86 8.31
C LEU A 563 14.68 1.67 8.73
N TYR A 564 13.98 1.04 7.78
CA TYR A 564 13.20 -0.17 8.08
C TYR A 564 14.07 -1.26 8.72
N LYS A 565 15.25 -1.56 8.13
CA LYS A 565 16.21 -2.52 8.70
C LYS A 565 16.81 -2.12 10.04
N LYS A 566 16.88 -0.82 10.36
CA LYS A 566 17.36 -0.32 11.65
C LYS A 566 16.39 -0.70 12.78
N HIS A 567 15.09 -0.66 12.50
CA HIS A 567 14.02 -0.93 13.49
C HIS A 567 13.58 -2.39 13.52
N MET A 568 13.74 -3.13 12.42
CA MET A 568 13.56 -4.58 12.44
C MET A 568 14.52 -5.25 13.43
N LEU A 569 14.05 -6.31 14.09
CA LEU A 569 14.88 -7.15 14.96
C LEU A 569 16.08 -7.65 14.14
N LYS A 570 17.31 -7.44 14.65
CA LYS A 570 18.56 -7.78 13.96
C LYS A 570 18.74 -9.28 13.68
N GLU A 571 17.84 -10.11 14.17
CA GLU A 571 17.78 -11.54 13.92
C GLU A 571 16.51 -11.84 13.13
N ILE A 572 16.61 -11.80 11.80
CA ILE A 572 15.76 -12.62 10.96
C ILE A 572 16.39 -14.00 11.04
N PRO A 573 15.82 -15.00 11.76
CA PRO A 573 16.28 -16.36 11.58
C PRO A 573 16.03 -16.69 10.11
N PRO A 574 17.04 -17.17 9.37
CA PRO A 574 16.84 -17.54 7.99
C PRO A 574 15.92 -18.75 7.98
N ASP A 575 14.63 -18.54 7.73
CA ASP A 575 13.65 -19.59 7.42
C ASP A 575 13.98 -20.29 6.06
N LYS A 576 15.16 -20.02 5.50
CA LYS A 576 15.77 -20.75 4.37
C LYS A 576 16.90 -21.63 4.89
N GLU A 577 16.55 -22.89 5.14
CA GLU A 577 17.40 -24.02 5.58
C GLU A 577 18.71 -24.20 4.78
N ASP A 578 18.84 -23.63 3.58
CA ASP A 578 20.05 -23.75 2.75
C ASP A 578 21.24 -22.87 3.22
N SER A 579 21.00 -21.89 4.10
CA SER A 579 22.03 -20.91 4.50
C SER A 579 22.95 -21.40 5.61
N LYS A 580 22.50 -22.36 6.44
CA LYS A 580 23.31 -22.90 7.55
C LYS A 580 24.48 -23.73 7.04
N GLN A 581 24.25 -24.54 6.00
CA GLN A 581 25.34 -25.24 5.30
C GLN A 581 26.29 -24.27 4.62
N ALA A 582 25.80 -23.18 4.02
CA ALA A 582 26.66 -22.16 3.42
C ALA A 582 27.48 -21.38 4.48
N LEU A 583 26.91 -21.10 5.65
CA LEU A 583 27.58 -20.41 6.75
C LEU A 583 28.59 -21.31 7.48
N GLU A 584 28.30 -22.61 7.63
CA GLU A 584 29.23 -23.63 8.14
C GLU A 584 30.38 -23.88 7.15
N LEU A 585 30.11 -23.88 5.84
CA LEU A 585 31.15 -23.93 4.80
C LEU A 585 32.01 -22.66 4.75
N LEU A 586 31.43 -21.48 5.01
CA LEU A 586 32.16 -20.21 5.07
C LEU A 586 32.96 -20.03 6.36
N THR A 587 32.47 -20.55 7.49
CA THR A 587 33.21 -20.56 8.77
C THR A 587 34.32 -21.61 8.77
N ALA A 588 34.12 -22.77 8.15
CA ALA A 588 35.18 -23.75 7.89
C ALA A 588 36.27 -23.22 6.94
N ARG A 589 35.91 -22.41 5.92
CA ARG A 589 36.88 -21.71 5.05
C ARG A 589 37.58 -20.53 5.74
N ARG A 590 36.88 -19.77 6.61
CA ARG A 590 37.48 -18.65 7.37
C ARG A 590 38.41 -19.10 8.49
N ALA A 591 38.14 -20.25 9.12
CA ALA A 591 39.04 -20.87 10.10
C ALA A 591 40.39 -21.30 9.49
N GLN A 592 40.46 -21.47 8.16
CA GLN A 592 41.70 -21.78 7.44
C GLN A 592 42.45 -20.56 6.86
N GLN A 593 41.86 -19.36 6.83
CA GLN A 593 42.50 -18.16 6.25
C GLN A 593 42.60 -16.96 7.22
N GLY A 594 42.22 -17.11 8.48
CA GLY A 594 42.45 -16.14 9.55
C GLY A 594 43.89 -16.11 10.08
N LYS A 595 44.86 -15.75 9.23
CA LYS A 595 46.12 -15.12 9.67
C LYS A 595 46.44 -13.97 8.71
N ASN A 596 45.86 -12.81 8.98
CA ASN A 596 46.50 -11.49 8.85
C ASN A 596 45.50 -10.42 9.28
N THR A 597 45.86 -9.69 10.34
CA THR A 597 45.13 -8.57 10.94
C THR A 597 45.19 -7.33 10.04
N PHE A 598 44.08 -6.60 9.90
CA PHE A 598 44.06 -5.27 9.28
C PHE A 598 43.34 -4.25 10.17
N ASN A 599 43.96 -3.07 10.26
CA ASN A 599 43.73 -1.98 11.21
C ASN A 599 42.79 -0.90 10.63
N PHE A 600 42.00 -0.24 11.48
CA PHE A 600 40.76 0.50 11.13
C PHE A 600 40.91 2.03 10.93
N GLU A 601 42.06 2.55 10.48
CA GLU A 601 42.31 4.01 10.58
C GLU A 601 42.17 4.88 9.30
N ASN A 602 41.84 4.37 8.11
CA ASN A 602 41.79 5.22 6.91
C ASN A 602 40.49 5.11 6.09
N LEU A 603 39.39 5.68 6.59
CA LEU A 603 38.15 5.80 5.79
C LEU A 603 37.51 7.21 5.80
N PHE A 604 38.26 8.23 6.21
CA PHE A 604 37.96 9.62 5.84
C PHE A 604 39.05 10.11 4.90
N VAL A 605 38.75 10.13 3.60
CA VAL A 605 39.17 11.09 2.55
C VAL A 605 38.91 10.40 1.20
N ALA A 606 37.80 10.77 0.55
CA ALA A 606 37.63 10.97 -0.89
C ALA A 606 36.18 11.40 -1.16
#